data_AF-A0A957Q1I2-F1
#
_entry.id   AF-A0A957Q1I2-F1
#
_cell.length_a   1.000
_cell.length_b   1.000
_cell.length_c   1.000
_cell.angle_alpha   90.00
_cell.angle_beta   90.00
_cell.angle_gamma   90.00
#
_symmetry.space_group_name_H-M   'P 1'
#
loop_
_entity.id
_entity.type
_entity.pdbx_description
1 polymer ?
#
loop_
_entity_poly.entity_id
_entity_poly.type
_entity_poly.pdbx_seq_one_letter_code
_entity_poly.pdbx_strand_id
1 'polypeptide(L)'
;MTEPQSTRTASPDTEDESKFVRRTVPADLIEATPDNRAIGQWILASPFLIFLLWLWVDFVHLLSPLDNRFINVLIGVLLFIGLIVLPFGWLVHRFVLTFPRIFQHAGWDIQPLEPVRSEEMYMVRYRYHERHWAPSSRQRTWLRVAQGWVYLEIIAIFVGAIVMIPLFFSAVEFGFGQ
;
A
#
# COMPACT_ATOMS: atom_id res chain seq x y z
N MET A 1 -37.35 73.05 -11.67
CA MET A 1 -37.82 71.76 -12.18
C MET A 1 -36.83 71.32 -13.24
N THR A 2 -35.92 70.43 -12.86
CA THR A 2 -34.84 69.91 -13.71
C THR A 2 -34.65 68.46 -13.28
N GLU A 3 -34.78 67.52 -14.23
CA GLU A 3 -34.75 66.07 -14.00
C GLU A 3 -33.41 65.59 -13.41
N PRO A 4 -33.40 64.53 -12.57
CA PRO A 4 -32.17 63.92 -12.12
C PRO A 4 -31.62 62.97 -13.20
N GLN A 5 -30.38 63.23 -13.66
CA GLN A 5 -29.62 62.29 -14.46
C GLN A 5 -29.20 61.08 -13.60
N SER A 6 -29.81 59.94 -13.88
CA SER A 6 -29.43 58.62 -13.38
C SER A 6 -28.06 58.23 -13.96
N THR A 7 -26.99 58.51 -13.22
CA THR A 7 -25.66 57.97 -13.53
C THR A 7 -25.58 56.57 -12.94
N ARG A 8 -25.89 55.59 -13.79
CA ARG A 8 -25.68 54.16 -13.55
C ARG A 8 -24.18 53.89 -13.61
N THR A 9 -23.45 54.13 -12.53
CA THR A 9 -22.06 53.69 -12.41
C THR A 9 -22.02 52.20 -12.13
N ALA A 10 -21.41 51.51 -13.08
CA ALA A 10 -21.09 50.09 -13.12
C ALA A 10 -20.85 49.46 -11.74
N SER A 11 -21.56 48.36 -11.51
CA SER A 11 -21.13 47.31 -10.58
C SER A 11 -19.69 46.95 -10.96
N PRO A 12 -18.69 47.10 -10.07
CA PRO A 12 -17.48 46.33 -10.23
C PRO A 12 -17.90 44.90 -9.94
N ASP A 13 -18.20 44.15 -11.01
CA ASP A 13 -18.10 42.71 -11.03
C ASP A 13 -16.62 42.39 -10.74
N THR A 14 -16.24 42.49 -9.46
CA THR A 14 -15.14 41.69 -8.97
C THR A 14 -15.66 40.27 -9.03
N GLU A 15 -15.30 39.60 -10.11
CA GLU A 15 -15.05 38.18 -10.16
C GLU A 15 -14.34 37.79 -8.85
N ASP A 16 -15.13 37.47 -7.82
CA ASP A 16 -14.66 36.65 -6.73
C ASP A 16 -14.51 35.27 -7.36
N GLU A 17 -13.38 35.10 -8.05
CA GLU A 17 -12.86 33.82 -8.48
C GLU A 17 -13.15 32.88 -7.33
N SER A 18 -14.08 31.96 -7.59
CA SER A 18 -14.51 30.90 -6.71
C SER A 18 -13.28 30.10 -6.29
N LYS A 19 -12.55 30.64 -5.31
CA LYS A 19 -11.43 29.99 -4.67
C LYS A 19 -12.11 28.84 -3.97
N PHE A 20 -12.15 27.69 -4.63
CA PHE A 20 -12.72 26.46 -4.11
C PHE A 20 -12.11 26.26 -2.73
N VAL A 21 -12.82 26.71 -1.69
CA VAL A 21 -12.38 26.60 -0.32
C VAL A 21 -12.54 25.13 -0.03
N ARG A 22 -11.48 24.35 -0.26
CA ARG A 22 -11.44 22.94 0.10
C ARG A 22 -11.67 22.87 1.60
N ARG A 23 -12.91 22.55 1.96
CA ARG A 23 -13.34 22.35 3.33
C ARG A 23 -12.39 21.34 3.95
N THR A 24 -11.76 21.74 5.05
CA THR A 24 -10.87 20.86 5.79
C THR A 24 -11.71 20.12 6.82
N VAL A 25 -11.76 18.79 6.72
CA VAL A 25 -12.58 17.94 7.58
C VAL A 25 -11.65 17.12 8.47
N PRO A 26 -11.85 17.13 9.81
CA PRO A 26 -11.10 16.26 10.69
C PRO A 26 -11.49 14.80 10.44
N ALA A 27 -10.50 13.91 10.35
CA ALA A 27 -10.72 12.50 10.13
C ALA A 27 -9.72 11.65 10.92
N ASP A 28 -10.20 10.51 11.37
CA ASP A 28 -9.39 9.51 12.03
C ASP A 28 -8.87 8.49 11.01
N LEU A 29 -7.68 8.00 11.29
CA LEU A 29 -7.05 6.94 10.50
C LEU A 29 -7.21 5.63 11.24
N ILE A 30 -7.98 4.72 10.64
CA ILE A 30 -8.18 3.36 11.16
C ILE A 30 -7.39 2.39 10.30
N GLU A 31 -6.71 1.44 10.92
CA GLU A 31 -5.97 0.43 10.18
C GLU A 31 -6.92 -0.39 9.27
N ALA A 32 -6.65 -0.42 7.97
CA ALA A 32 -7.53 -1.00 6.96
C ALA A 32 -7.45 -2.54 6.84
N THR A 33 -6.83 -3.24 7.79
CA THR A 33 -6.66 -4.70 7.73
C THR A 33 -8.04 -5.39 7.82
N PRO A 34 -8.52 -6.01 6.71
CA PRO A 34 -9.89 -6.51 6.63
C PRO A 34 -10.11 -7.67 7.60
N ASP A 35 -11.27 -7.76 8.24
CA ASP A 35 -11.50 -8.75 9.29
C ASP A 35 -11.71 -10.19 8.79
N ASN A 36 -12.12 -10.42 7.52
CA ASN A 36 -12.67 -11.74 7.18
C ASN A 36 -12.51 -12.30 5.74
N ARG A 37 -11.69 -11.72 4.86
CA ARG A 37 -11.47 -12.27 3.50
C ARG A 37 -10.00 -12.37 3.10
N ALA A 38 -9.24 -13.14 3.88
CA ALA A 38 -7.79 -13.32 3.76
C ALA A 38 -7.31 -13.96 2.46
N ILE A 39 -8.17 -14.72 1.79
CA ILE A 39 -7.78 -15.57 0.66
C ILE A 39 -7.23 -14.72 -0.49
N GLY A 40 -7.83 -13.56 -0.77
CA GLY A 40 -7.37 -12.68 -1.85
C GLY A 40 -5.93 -12.20 -1.66
N GLN A 41 -5.55 -11.80 -0.44
CA GLN A 41 -4.21 -11.30 -0.14
C GLN A 41 -3.15 -12.40 -0.27
N TRP A 42 -3.46 -13.61 0.20
CA TRP A 42 -2.57 -14.76 0.05
C TRP A 42 -2.40 -15.20 -1.40
N ILE A 43 -3.48 -15.19 -2.19
CA ILE A 43 -3.40 -15.51 -3.62
C ILE A 43 -2.50 -14.50 -4.34
N LEU A 44 -2.64 -13.21 -4.04
CA LEU A 44 -1.78 -12.18 -4.65
C LEU A 44 -0.31 -12.40 -4.29
N ALA A 45 0.00 -12.65 -3.01
CA ALA A 45 1.38 -12.90 -2.54
C ALA A 45 1.98 -14.25 -2.99
N SER A 46 1.16 -15.15 -3.52
CA SER A 46 1.48 -16.55 -3.77
C SER A 46 2.63 -16.77 -4.77
N PRO A 47 2.70 -16.10 -5.93
CA PRO A 47 3.71 -16.39 -6.94
C PRO A 47 5.13 -16.16 -6.42
N PHE A 48 5.37 -15.02 -5.77
CA PHE A 48 6.68 -14.69 -5.19
C PHE A 48 7.05 -15.63 -4.03
N LEU A 49 6.08 -15.93 -3.16
CA LEU A 49 6.28 -16.84 -2.03
C LEU A 49 6.60 -18.28 -2.48
N ILE A 50 5.92 -18.78 -3.52
CA ILE A 50 6.18 -20.12 -4.07
C ILE A 50 7.59 -20.18 -4.66
N PHE A 51 8.01 -19.16 -5.41
CA PHE A 51 9.36 -19.10 -5.97
C PHE A 51 10.43 -19.09 -4.87
N LEU A 52 10.26 -18.25 -3.84
CA LEU A 52 11.16 -18.21 -2.71
C LEU A 52 11.18 -19.51 -1.91
N LEU A 53 10.02 -20.14 -1.71
CA LEU A 53 9.94 -21.42 -1.02
C LEU A 53 10.71 -22.51 -1.78
N TRP A 54 10.58 -22.54 -3.10
CA TRP A 54 11.31 -23.47 -3.94
C TRP A 54 12.84 -23.30 -3.78
N LEU A 55 13.35 -22.06 -3.91
CA LEU A 55 14.77 -21.76 -3.69
C LEU A 55 15.23 -22.14 -2.27
N TRP A 56 14.40 -21.84 -1.28
CA TRP A 56 14.71 -22.13 0.11
C TRP A 56 14.79 -23.63 0.40
N VAL A 57 13.86 -24.42 -0.14
CA VAL A 57 13.86 -25.88 0.04
C VAL A 57 15.09 -26.50 -0.61
N ASP A 58 15.51 -26.04 -1.78
CA ASP A 58 16.76 -26.49 -2.41
C ASP A 58 17.98 -26.13 -1.56
N PHE A 59 18.01 -24.92 -1.00
CA PHE A 59 19.08 -24.49 -0.09
C PHE A 59 19.15 -25.33 1.19
N VAL A 60 18.00 -25.60 1.83
CA VAL A 60 17.92 -26.47 3.01
C VAL A 60 18.34 -27.90 2.67
N HIS A 61 17.96 -28.41 1.50
CA HIS A 61 18.36 -29.74 1.04
C HIS A 61 19.87 -29.83 0.84
N LEU A 62 20.49 -28.82 0.23
CA LEU A 62 21.94 -28.75 0.01
C LEU A 62 22.74 -28.75 1.31
N LEU A 63 22.22 -28.14 2.38
CA LEU A 63 22.89 -28.05 3.68
C LEU A 63 22.52 -29.18 4.66
N SER A 64 21.47 -29.94 4.37
CA SER A 64 20.97 -30.94 5.30
C SER A 64 21.84 -32.19 5.29
N PRO A 65 22.27 -32.69 6.47
CA PRO A 65 22.96 -33.97 6.57
C PRO A 65 22.01 -35.18 6.45
N LEU A 66 20.69 -34.95 6.30
CA LEU A 66 19.69 -36.01 6.20
C LEU A 66 19.52 -36.46 4.74
N ASP A 67 19.64 -37.76 4.48
CA ASP A 67 19.46 -38.33 3.13
C ASP A 67 18.00 -38.32 2.64
N ASN A 68 17.02 -38.14 3.55
CA ASN A 68 15.62 -38.18 3.19
C ASN A 68 15.12 -36.81 2.70
N ARG A 69 14.90 -36.71 1.39
CA ARG A 69 14.38 -35.50 0.73
C ARG A 69 13.04 -35.03 1.30
N PHE A 70 12.09 -35.93 1.60
CA PHE A 70 10.77 -35.51 2.10
C PHE A 70 10.84 -34.87 3.47
N ILE A 71 11.71 -35.38 4.35
CA ILE A 71 11.94 -34.80 5.68
C ILE A 71 12.58 -33.41 5.52
N ASN A 72 13.57 -33.28 4.63
CA ASN A 72 14.21 -31.99 4.34
C ASN A 72 13.21 -30.95 3.80
N VAL A 73 12.30 -31.36 2.91
CA VAL A 73 11.23 -30.49 2.40
C VAL A 73 10.31 -30.05 3.54
N LEU A 74 9.82 -30.98 4.37
CA LEU A 74 8.91 -30.65 5.47
C LEU A 74 9.55 -29.68 6.48
N ILE A 75 10.77 -29.97 6.92
CA ILE A 75 11.53 -29.10 7.82
C ILE A 75 11.80 -27.75 7.16
N GLY A 76 12.21 -27.76 5.88
CA GLY A 76 12.47 -26.56 5.09
C GLY A 76 11.24 -25.64 5.01
N VAL A 77 10.06 -26.19 4.73
CA VAL A 77 8.79 -25.44 4.70
C VAL A 77 8.48 -24.84 6.07
N LEU A 78 8.60 -25.61 7.16
CA LEU A 78 8.33 -25.10 8.50
C LEU A 78 9.29 -23.97 8.89
N LEU A 79 10.58 -24.14 8.60
CA LEU A 79 11.60 -23.10 8.80
C LEU A 79 11.34 -21.88 7.92
N PHE A 80 10.93 -22.07 6.67
CA PHE A 80 10.59 -20.97 5.76
C PHE A 80 9.45 -20.13 6.34
N ILE A 81 8.38 -20.78 6.80
CA ILE A 81 7.23 -20.09 7.39
C ILE A 81 7.66 -19.32 8.65
N GLY A 82 8.40 -19.98 9.54
CA GLY A 82 8.79 -19.41 10.83
C GLY A 82 9.84 -18.30 10.74
N LEU A 83 10.86 -18.47 9.90
CA LEU A 83 12.02 -17.58 9.82
C LEU A 83 11.91 -16.52 8.73
N ILE A 84 11.08 -16.77 7.70
CA ILE A 84 10.97 -15.86 6.55
C ILE A 84 9.55 -15.31 6.47
N VAL A 85 8.54 -16.16 6.24
CA VAL A 85 7.18 -15.70 5.94
C VAL A 85 6.61 -14.83 7.07
N LEU A 86 6.59 -15.34 8.29
CA LEU A 86 6.02 -14.60 9.43
C LEU A 86 6.77 -13.30 9.75
N PRO A 87 8.09 -13.30 9.99
CA PRO A 87 8.79 -12.09 10.41
C PRO A 87 8.82 -11.03 9.31
N PHE A 88 9.12 -11.39 8.06
CA PHE A 88 9.21 -10.39 6.98
C PHE A 88 7.85 -9.82 6.63
N GLY A 89 6.81 -10.66 6.51
CA GLY A 89 5.46 -10.16 6.25
C GLY A 89 4.98 -9.22 7.35
N TRP A 90 5.19 -9.58 8.62
CA TRP A 90 4.81 -8.72 9.73
C TRP A 90 5.61 -7.40 9.76
N LEU A 91 6.92 -7.45 9.54
CA LEU A 91 7.79 -6.27 9.52
C LEU A 91 7.45 -5.31 8.40
N VAL A 92 7.27 -5.80 7.17
CA VAL A 92 6.91 -4.95 6.03
C VAL A 92 5.54 -4.33 6.24
N HIS A 93 4.58 -5.07 6.76
CA HIS A 93 3.28 -4.52 7.11
C HIS A 93 3.40 -3.37 8.13
N ARG A 94 4.17 -3.57 9.21
CA ARG A 94 4.43 -2.51 10.21
C ARG A 94 5.16 -1.31 9.59
N PHE A 95 6.10 -1.56 8.70
CA PHE A 95 6.85 -0.52 8.00
C PHE A 95 5.91 0.35 7.16
N VAL A 96 5.06 -0.25 6.33
CA VAL A 96 4.07 0.45 5.50
C VAL A 96 3.12 1.28 6.36
N LEU A 97 2.65 0.72 7.48
CA LEU A 97 1.80 1.46 8.41
C LEU A 97 2.51 2.61 9.12
N THR A 98 3.85 2.72 9.08
CA THR A 98 4.56 3.88 9.63
C THR A 98 4.37 5.14 8.77
N PHE A 99 4.01 5.00 7.49
CA PHE A 99 3.89 6.11 6.54
C PHE A 99 2.43 6.32 6.06
N PRO A 100 1.54 6.85 6.91
CA PRO A 100 0.11 6.97 6.59
C PRO A 100 -0.15 7.84 5.37
N ARG A 101 0.66 8.87 5.12
CA ARG A 101 0.48 9.79 3.99
C ARG A 101 0.73 9.15 2.63
N ILE A 102 1.64 8.18 2.57
CA ILE A 102 2.01 7.49 1.33
C ILE A 102 1.01 6.35 1.05
N PHE A 103 0.55 5.68 2.11
CA PHE A 103 -0.28 4.47 2.01
C PHE A 103 -1.71 4.68 2.51
N GLN A 104 -2.31 5.83 2.18
CA GLN A 104 -3.64 6.24 2.64
C GLN A 104 -4.77 5.31 2.22
N HIS A 105 -4.61 4.55 1.13
CA HIS A 105 -5.62 3.60 0.63
C HIS A 105 -5.20 2.14 0.76
N ALA A 106 -3.94 1.91 1.15
CA ALA A 106 -3.37 0.56 1.21
C ALA A 106 -3.30 0.03 2.64
N GLY A 107 -3.03 0.90 3.64
CA GLY A 107 -2.88 0.48 5.04
C GLY A 107 -3.82 1.20 6.01
N TRP A 108 -4.42 2.30 5.59
CA TRP A 108 -5.30 3.12 6.42
C TRP A 108 -6.64 3.31 5.74
N ASP A 109 -7.68 3.43 6.55
CA ASP A 109 -9.02 3.83 6.16
C ASP A 109 -9.30 5.18 6.82
N ILE A 110 -9.90 6.11 6.07
CA ILE A 110 -10.15 7.48 6.50
C ILE A 110 -11.60 7.56 6.96
N GLN A 111 -11.81 7.71 8.27
CA GLN A 111 -13.14 7.92 8.84
C GLN A 111 -13.33 9.40 9.20
N PRO A 112 -14.15 10.13 8.44
CA PRO A 112 -14.42 11.54 8.75
C PRO A 112 -15.25 11.65 10.02
N LEU A 113 -14.85 12.56 10.91
CA LEU A 113 -15.57 12.85 12.16
C LEU A 113 -16.81 13.70 11.93
N GLU A 114 -16.88 14.39 10.78
CA GLU A 114 -18.06 15.09 10.32
C GLU A 114 -18.72 14.30 9.17
N PRO A 115 -20.06 14.31 9.06
CA PRO A 115 -20.73 13.68 7.94
C PRO A 115 -20.35 14.38 6.64
N VAL A 116 -19.65 13.66 5.77
CA VAL A 116 -19.31 14.07 4.41
C VAL A 116 -20.17 13.25 3.45
N ARG A 117 -20.91 13.92 2.57
CA ARG A 117 -21.69 13.24 1.53
C ARG A 117 -20.74 12.56 0.55
N SER A 118 -21.13 11.41 0.00
CA SER A 118 -20.30 10.66 -0.96
C SER A 118 -19.84 11.51 -2.15
N GLU A 119 -20.68 12.46 -2.57
CA GLU A 119 -20.42 13.43 -3.66
C GLU A 119 -19.31 14.44 -3.30
N GLU A 120 -19.13 14.74 -2.02
CA GLU A 120 -18.16 15.72 -1.51
C GLU A 120 -16.84 15.09 -1.09
N MET A 121 -16.76 13.75 -1.04
CA MET A 121 -15.63 12.98 -0.50
C MET A 121 -14.29 13.33 -1.18
N TYR A 122 -14.31 13.67 -2.47
CA TYR A 122 -13.12 14.03 -3.24
C TYR A 122 -12.83 15.55 -3.26
N MET A 123 -13.75 16.37 -2.73
CA MET A 123 -13.62 17.83 -2.68
C MET A 123 -13.10 18.33 -1.33
N VAL A 124 -13.19 17.49 -0.29
CA VAL A 124 -12.72 17.82 1.06
C VAL A 124 -11.26 17.46 1.26
N ARG A 125 -10.56 18.27 2.06
CA ARG A 125 -9.21 17.96 2.53
C ARG A 125 -9.29 17.33 3.91
N TYR A 126 -8.93 16.07 4.04
CA TYR A 126 -8.87 15.43 5.35
C TYR A 126 -7.68 15.92 6.16
N ARG A 127 -7.93 16.33 7.41
CA ARG A 127 -6.91 16.62 8.42
C ARG A 127 -6.90 15.50 9.43
N TYR A 128 -5.79 14.78 9.50
CA TYR A 128 -5.65 13.66 10.43
C TYR A 128 -5.65 14.15 11.87
N HIS A 129 -6.57 13.59 12.67
CA HIS A 129 -6.70 13.90 14.09
C HIS A 129 -6.05 12.79 14.92
N GLU A 130 -6.63 11.58 14.91
CA GLU A 130 -6.09 10.44 15.66
C GLU A 130 -5.86 9.20 14.80
N ARG A 131 -5.05 8.27 15.35
CA ARG A 131 -4.71 6.99 14.74
C ARG A 131 -5.20 5.86 15.61
N HIS A 132 -6.04 5.01 15.03
CA HIS A 132 -6.62 3.85 15.68
C HIS A 132 -6.11 2.56 15.05
N TRP A 133 -5.42 1.75 15.85
CA TRP A 133 -5.00 0.41 15.43
C TRP A 133 -6.16 -0.56 15.52
N ALA A 134 -6.25 -1.46 14.55
CA ALA A 134 -7.30 -2.46 14.58
C ALA A 134 -6.98 -3.54 15.65
N PRO A 135 -7.98 -4.07 16.37
CA PRO A 135 -7.76 -5.03 17.45
C PRO A 135 -6.95 -6.25 16.99
N SER A 136 -6.00 -6.70 17.79
CA SER A 136 -5.13 -7.83 17.44
C SER A 136 -5.81 -9.17 17.72
N SER A 137 -6.30 -9.83 16.66
CA SER A 137 -6.67 -11.24 16.69
C SER A 137 -5.61 -12.09 15.99
N ARG A 138 -5.57 -13.40 16.25
CA ARG A 138 -4.67 -14.33 15.55
C ARG A 138 -4.92 -14.29 14.04
N GLN A 139 -6.18 -14.32 13.63
CA GLN A 139 -6.57 -14.21 12.24
C GLN A 139 -6.10 -12.90 11.60
N ARG A 140 -6.29 -11.77 12.29
CA ARG A 140 -5.81 -10.48 11.80
C ARG A 140 -4.29 -10.41 11.73
N THR A 141 -3.58 -11.10 12.62
CA THR A 141 -2.11 -11.20 12.54
C THR A 141 -1.66 -11.93 11.27
N TRP A 142 -2.31 -13.04 10.92
CA TRP A 142 -2.05 -13.75 9.66
C TRP A 142 -2.37 -12.89 8.43
N LEU A 143 -3.43 -12.10 8.48
CA LEU A 143 -3.79 -11.14 7.45
C LEU A 143 -2.74 -10.05 7.27
N ARG A 144 -2.25 -9.46 8.37
CA ARG A 144 -1.17 -8.48 8.35
C ARG A 144 0.09 -9.05 7.69
N VAL A 145 0.42 -10.31 7.98
CA VAL A 145 1.54 -11.01 7.33
C VAL A 145 1.31 -11.13 5.82
N ALA A 146 0.14 -11.62 5.41
CA ALA A 146 -0.23 -11.77 3.99
C ALA A 146 -0.11 -10.44 3.23
N GLN A 147 -0.70 -9.39 3.80
CA GLN A 147 -0.69 -8.04 3.27
C GLN A 147 0.73 -7.47 3.18
N GLY A 148 1.57 -7.75 4.18
CA GLY A 148 3.00 -7.42 4.14
C GLY A 148 3.75 -8.07 2.99
N TRP A 149 3.43 -9.33 2.64
CA TRP A 149 4.01 -9.99 1.48
C TRP A 149 3.52 -9.41 0.15
N VAL A 150 2.25 -9.04 0.05
CA VAL A 150 1.75 -8.31 -1.13
C VAL A 150 2.53 -7.00 -1.32
N TYR A 151 2.78 -6.26 -0.24
CA TYR A 151 3.59 -5.04 -0.32
C TYR A 151 5.03 -5.33 -0.76
N LEU A 152 5.64 -6.40 -0.23
CA LEU A 152 7.00 -6.79 -0.59
C LEU A 152 7.08 -7.16 -2.08
N GLU A 153 6.11 -7.91 -2.59
CA GLU A 153 6.02 -8.26 -4.01
C GLU A 153 5.88 -7.02 -4.90
N ILE A 154 5.00 -6.08 -4.54
CA ILE A 154 4.86 -4.80 -5.26
C ILE A 154 6.19 -4.04 -5.27
N ILE A 155 6.87 -3.94 -4.12
CA ILE A 155 8.19 -3.30 -4.01
C ILE A 155 9.21 -4.01 -4.91
N ALA A 156 9.26 -5.34 -4.90
CA ALA A 156 10.17 -6.13 -5.71
C ALA A 156 9.93 -5.91 -7.21
N ILE A 157 8.66 -5.85 -7.65
CA ILE A 157 8.30 -5.54 -9.04
C ILE A 157 8.76 -4.14 -9.41
N PHE A 158 8.53 -3.13 -8.56
CA PHE A 158 8.97 -1.76 -8.83
C PHE A 158 10.49 -1.64 -8.90
N VAL A 159 11.21 -2.24 -7.95
CA VAL A 159 12.68 -2.25 -7.96
C VAL A 159 13.20 -2.97 -9.21
N GLY A 160 12.63 -4.13 -9.55
CA GLY A 160 12.96 -4.86 -10.76
C GLY A 160 12.76 -4.01 -12.02
N ALA A 161 11.62 -3.32 -12.13
CA ALA A 161 11.35 -2.42 -13.25
C ALA A 161 12.36 -1.28 -13.35
N ILE A 162 12.74 -0.67 -12.22
CA ILE A 162 13.74 0.41 -12.20
C ILE A 162 15.12 -0.11 -12.61
N VAL A 163 15.53 -1.28 -12.12
CA VAL A 163 16.82 -1.91 -12.45
C VAL A 163 16.87 -2.35 -13.93
N MET A 164 15.74 -2.69 -14.53
CA MET A 164 15.68 -3.02 -15.95
C MET A 164 15.99 -1.84 -16.87
N ILE A 165 15.77 -0.58 -16.43
CA ILE A 165 16.06 0.61 -17.23
C ILE A 165 17.55 0.70 -17.62
N PRO A 166 18.52 0.74 -16.68
CA PRO A 166 19.94 0.78 -17.03
C PRO A 166 20.40 -0.50 -17.73
N LEU A 167 19.84 -1.67 -17.41
CA LEU A 167 20.15 -2.93 -18.10
C LEU A 167 19.74 -2.89 -19.57
N PHE A 168 18.59 -2.29 -19.87
CA PHE A 168 18.12 -2.10 -21.25
C PHE A 168 19.05 -1.18 -22.03
N PHE A 169 19.41 -0.01 -21.47
CA PHE A 169 20.36 0.90 -22.13
C PHE A 169 21.73 0.25 -22.31
N SER A 170 22.24 -0.46 -21.31
CA SER A 170 23.46 -1.25 -21.40
C SER A 170 23.37 -2.28 -22.54
N ALA A 171 22.29 -3.06 -22.65
CA ALA A 171 22.14 -4.07 -23.70
C ALA A 171 22.08 -3.46 -25.12
N VAL A 172 21.44 -2.29 -25.26
CA VAL A 172 21.35 -1.55 -26.54
C VAL A 172 22.71 -0.92 -26.92
N GLU A 173 23.42 -0.34 -25.96
CA GLU A 173 24.73 0.29 -26.18
C GLU A 173 25.86 -0.73 -26.44
N PHE A 174 25.79 -1.93 -25.84
CA PHE A 174 26.76 -3.01 -26.08
C PHE A 174 26.50 -3.84 -27.36
N GLY A 175 25.61 -3.39 -28.25
CA GLY A 175 25.59 -3.89 -29.63
C GLY A 175 24.79 -5.17 -29.90
N PHE A 176 23.79 -5.52 -29.08
CA PHE A 176 22.84 -6.58 -29.44
C PHE A 176 21.81 -6.17 -30.52
N GLY A 177 21.94 -4.95 -31.07
CA GLY A 177 21.08 -4.40 -32.13
C GLY A 177 21.76 -4.21 -33.49
N GLN A 178 22.94 -4.80 -33.73
CA GLN A 178 23.57 -4.91 -35.06
C GLN A 178 23.55 -6.36 -35.55
#